data_AF-A0A2E9C307-F1
#
_entry.id   AF-A0A2E9C307-F1
#
_cell.length_a   1.000
_cell.length_b   1.000
_cell.length_c   1.000
_cell.angle_alpha   90.00
_cell.angle_beta   90.00
_cell.angle_gamma   90.00
#
_symmetry.space_group_name_H-M   'P 1'
#
loop_
_entity.id
_entity.type
_entity.pdbx_description
1 polymer ?
#
loop_
_entity_poly.entity_id
_entity_poly.type
_entity_poly.pdbx_seq_one_letter_code
_entity_poly.pdbx_strand_id
1 'polypeptide(L)'
;MLERYHRELLRYFTRKAGDGDTAADLVQEAYARVLGHQDAGGLVLEPRALLYQTGRNLLATQAARRAAELRMLDTLALVAPDSAPSVERHVAARQQLQRLVALLEAMPRKRRHAFLLVRIHGLSYAQTAAHMEISEKAIEHHMTRALLDCAGYGGGTD
;
A
#
# COMPACT_ATOMS: atom_id res chain seq x y z
N MET A 1 -7.53 -21.41 48.87
CA MET A 1 -7.07 -22.76 48.44
C MET A 1 -6.49 -22.78 47.01
N LEU A 2 -6.95 -21.93 46.08
CA LEU A 2 -6.44 -21.88 44.70
C LEU A 2 -5.06 -21.22 44.55
N GLU A 3 -4.71 -20.26 45.42
CA GLU A 3 -3.46 -19.46 45.34
C GLU A 3 -2.18 -20.30 45.25
N ARG A 4 -2.19 -21.54 45.80
CA ARG A 4 -1.05 -22.46 45.76
C ARG A 4 -0.58 -22.84 44.34
N TYR A 5 -1.44 -22.70 43.33
CA TYR A 5 -1.09 -23.03 41.94
C TYR A 5 -0.57 -21.82 41.15
N HIS A 6 -0.58 -20.62 41.73
CA HIS A 6 -0.32 -19.38 41.00
C HIS A 6 1.09 -19.36 40.40
N ARG A 7 2.12 -19.65 41.22
CA ARG A 7 3.52 -19.68 40.78
C ARG A 7 3.79 -20.78 39.73
N GLU A 8 3.09 -21.91 39.84
CA GLU A 8 3.20 -23.03 38.90
C GLU A 8 2.60 -22.67 37.54
N LEU A 9 1.40 -22.09 37.55
CA LEU A 9 0.66 -21.64 36.36
C LEU A 9 1.40 -20.49 35.68
N LEU A 10 1.87 -19.51 36.44
CA LEU A 10 2.65 -18.38 35.91
C LEU A 10 3.88 -18.90 35.16
N ARG A 11 4.69 -19.77 35.79
CA ARG A 11 5.86 -20.37 35.14
C ARG A 11 5.50 -21.16 33.87
N TYR A 12 4.38 -21.90 33.88
CA TYR A 12 3.93 -22.64 32.70
C TYR A 12 3.50 -21.71 31.57
N PHE A 13 2.70 -20.70 31.86
CA PHE A 13 2.17 -19.79 30.85
C PHE A 13 3.19 -18.76 30.38
N THR A 14 4.17 -18.33 31.19
CA THR A 14 5.30 -17.52 30.72
C THR A 14 6.08 -18.24 29.63
N ARG A 15 6.34 -19.55 29.80
CA ARG A 15 7.00 -20.37 28.77
C ARG A 15 6.18 -20.51 27.49
N LYS A 16 4.86 -20.36 27.57
CA LYS A 16 3.95 -20.62 26.45
C LYS A 16 3.46 -19.35 25.74
N ALA A 17 3.31 -18.26 26.48
CA ALA A 17 2.96 -16.93 25.97
C ALA A 17 4.21 -16.15 25.50
N GLY A 18 5.40 -16.52 25.99
CA GLY A 18 6.67 -15.88 25.61
C GLY A 18 6.95 -14.56 26.32
N ASP A 19 6.03 -14.10 27.17
CA ASP A 19 6.11 -12.86 27.93
C ASP A 19 5.56 -13.06 29.36
N GLY A 20 6.15 -12.34 30.33
CA GLY A 20 5.82 -12.43 31.75
C GLY A 20 4.49 -11.75 32.10
N ASP A 21 4.26 -10.57 31.54
CA ASP A 21 3.08 -9.75 31.85
C ASP A 21 1.82 -10.39 31.27
N THR A 22 1.88 -10.82 30.01
CA THR A 22 0.81 -11.58 29.35
C THR A 22 0.46 -12.85 30.12
N ALA A 23 1.46 -13.53 30.69
CA ALA A 23 1.22 -14.72 31.50
C ALA A 23 0.57 -14.38 32.85
N ALA A 24 0.93 -13.27 33.47
CA ALA A 24 0.32 -12.81 34.72
C ALA A 24 -1.17 -12.50 34.53
N ASP A 25 -1.51 -11.75 33.48
CA ASP A 25 -2.90 -11.42 33.13
C ASP A 25 -3.72 -12.68 32.81
N LEU A 26 -3.15 -13.60 32.03
CA LEU A 26 -3.81 -14.86 31.66
C LEU A 26 -4.09 -15.72 32.90
N VAL A 27 -3.13 -15.79 33.84
CA VAL A 27 -3.33 -16.49 35.10
C VAL A 27 -4.38 -15.79 35.94
N GLN A 28 -4.36 -14.47 36.08
CA GLN A 28 -5.40 -13.76 36.82
C GLN A 28 -6.80 -14.00 36.25
N GLU A 29 -6.96 -13.89 34.94
CA GLU A 29 -8.23 -14.13 34.25
C GLU A 29 -8.71 -15.58 34.42
N ALA A 30 -7.80 -16.56 34.37
CA ALA A 30 -8.14 -17.96 34.62
C ALA A 30 -8.67 -18.17 36.05
N TYR A 31 -8.06 -17.51 37.04
CA TYR A 31 -8.53 -17.54 38.42
C TYR A 31 -9.89 -16.87 38.58
N ALA A 32 -10.08 -15.68 38.00
CA ALA A 32 -11.34 -14.95 38.05
C ALA A 32 -12.52 -15.78 37.51
N ARG A 33 -12.32 -16.48 36.38
CA ARG A 33 -13.35 -17.37 35.80
C ARG A 33 -13.66 -18.58 36.66
N VAL A 34 -12.63 -19.21 37.23
CA VAL A 34 -12.84 -20.39 38.09
C VAL A 34 -13.50 -20.01 39.41
N LEU A 35 -13.11 -18.90 40.03
CA LEU A 35 -13.74 -18.37 41.24
C LEU A 35 -15.18 -17.96 40.97
N GLY A 36 -15.44 -17.20 39.90
CA GLY A 36 -16.81 -16.83 39.52
C GLY A 36 -17.70 -18.04 39.23
N HIS A 37 -17.15 -19.14 38.70
CA HIS A 37 -17.90 -20.38 38.54
C HIS A 37 -18.24 -21.05 39.87
N GLN A 38 -17.33 -21.01 40.86
CA GLN A 38 -17.60 -21.50 42.22
C GLN A 38 -18.67 -20.65 42.92
N ASP A 39 -18.57 -19.32 42.82
CA ASP A 39 -19.51 -18.38 43.43
C ASP A 39 -20.93 -18.53 42.87
N ALA A 40 -21.05 -18.92 41.59
CA ALA A 40 -22.32 -19.25 40.94
C ALA A 40 -22.87 -20.64 41.32
N GLY A 41 -22.25 -21.34 42.27
CA GLY A 41 -22.67 -22.67 42.73
C GLY A 41 -22.14 -23.84 41.89
N GLY A 42 -21.18 -23.59 40.99
CA GLY A 42 -20.55 -24.62 40.18
C GLY A 42 -19.62 -25.53 41.00
N LEU A 43 -19.76 -26.84 40.82
CA LEU A 43 -18.92 -27.82 41.51
C LEU A 43 -17.54 -27.92 40.83
N VAL A 44 -16.48 -27.49 41.52
CA VAL A 44 -15.10 -27.63 41.03
C VAL A 44 -14.40 -28.76 41.77
N LEU A 45 -14.39 -29.95 41.16
CA LEU A 45 -13.76 -31.15 41.70
C LEU A 45 -12.23 -31.11 41.60
N GLU A 46 -11.69 -30.63 40.48
CA GLU A 46 -10.25 -30.55 40.22
C GLU A 46 -9.82 -29.12 39.83
N PRO A 47 -9.57 -28.24 40.82
CA PRO A 47 -9.31 -26.84 40.53
C PRO A 47 -8.02 -26.59 39.75
N ARG A 48 -6.98 -27.41 39.97
CA ARG A 48 -5.72 -27.31 39.22
C ARG A 48 -5.94 -27.59 37.73
N ALA A 49 -6.61 -28.69 37.40
CA ALA A 49 -6.88 -29.07 36.02
C ALA A 49 -7.74 -28.01 35.30
N LEU A 50 -8.77 -27.51 35.99
CA LEU A 50 -9.66 -26.47 35.45
C LEU A 50 -8.92 -25.14 35.19
N LEU A 51 -8.01 -24.72 36.07
CA LEU A 51 -7.17 -23.53 35.85
C LEU A 51 -6.27 -23.69 34.62
N TYR A 52 -5.62 -24.84 34.46
CA TYR A 52 -4.81 -25.13 33.27
C TYR A 52 -5.65 -25.14 31.99
N GLN A 53 -6.82 -25.75 32.02
CA GLN A 53 -7.73 -25.80 30.87
C GLN A 53 -8.20 -24.39 30.49
N THR A 54 -8.64 -23.60 31.48
CA THR A 54 -9.09 -22.22 31.28
C THR A 54 -7.98 -21.36 30.70
N GLY A 55 -6.77 -21.42 31.26
CA GLY A 55 -5.63 -20.67 30.74
C GLY A 55 -5.22 -21.09 29.32
N ARG A 56 -5.29 -22.38 28.98
CA ARG A 56 -5.03 -22.85 27.60
C ARG A 56 -6.07 -22.34 26.61
N ASN A 57 -7.34 -22.32 27.00
CA ASN A 57 -8.42 -21.79 26.17
C ASN A 57 -8.23 -20.29 25.93
N LEU A 58 -7.92 -19.53 26.98
CA LEU A 58 -7.60 -18.10 26.88
C LEU A 58 -6.47 -17.82 25.90
N LEU A 59 -5.38 -18.60 25.98
CA LEU A 59 -4.23 -18.46 25.09
C LEU A 59 -4.60 -18.73 23.63
N ALA A 60 -5.41 -19.78 23.38
CA ALA A 60 -5.90 -20.11 22.05
C ALA A 60 -6.83 -19.02 21.49
N THR A 61 -7.72 -18.48 22.32
CA THR A 61 -8.60 -17.36 21.94
C THR A 61 -7.81 -16.11 21.58
N GLN A 62 -6.80 -15.75 22.39
CA GLN A 62 -5.96 -14.59 22.12
C GLN A 62 -5.15 -14.78 20.82
N ALA A 63 -4.59 -15.96 20.59
CA ALA A 63 -3.88 -16.28 19.34
C ALA A 63 -4.81 -16.18 18.12
N ALA A 64 -6.03 -16.73 18.22
CA ALA A 64 -7.03 -16.64 17.15
C ALA A 64 -7.44 -15.19 16.86
N ARG A 65 -7.65 -14.37 17.90
CA ARG A 65 -7.95 -12.94 17.77
C ARG A 65 -6.80 -12.20 17.08
N ARG A 66 -5.56 -12.41 17.51
CA ARG A 66 -4.37 -11.78 16.93
C ARG A 66 -4.19 -12.16 15.47
N ALA A 67 -4.43 -13.43 15.12
CA ALA A 67 -4.42 -13.89 13.73
C ALA A 67 -5.53 -13.23 12.90
N ALA A 68 -6.72 -13.02 13.45
CA ALA A 68 -7.80 -12.31 12.78
C ALA A 68 -7.47 -10.82 12.57
N GLU A 69 -6.92 -10.15 13.59
CA GLU A 69 -6.46 -8.75 13.50
C GLU A 69 -5.38 -8.60 12.42
N LEU A 70 -4.39 -9.49 12.39
CA LEU A 70 -3.36 -9.50 11.33
C LEU A 70 -3.97 -9.68 9.93
N ARG A 71 -4.87 -10.66 9.75
CA ARG A 71 -5.56 -10.84 8.46
C ARG A 71 -6.38 -9.61 8.07
N MET A 72 -6.98 -8.92 9.03
CA MET A 72 -7.73 -7.70 8.78
C MET A 72 -6.81 -6.55 8.37
N LEU A 73 -5.64 -6.41 8.99
CA LEU A 73 -4.60 -5.47 8.57
C LEU A 73 -4.08 -5.77 7.17
N ASP A 74 -3.83 -7.04 6.85
CA ASP A 74 -3.42 -7.47 5.50
C ASP A 74 -4.51 -7.12 4.47
N THR A 75 -5.79 -7.34 4.82
CA THR A 75 -6.92 -6.98 3.96
C THR A 75 -7.04 -5.47 3.77
N LEU A 76 -6.84 -4.68 4.83
CA LEU A 76 -6.85 -3.22 4.75
C LEU A 76 -5.69 -2.69 3.91
N ALA A 77 -4.52 -3.31 3.99
CA ALA A 77 -3.37 -2.96 3.15
C ALA A 77 -3.63 -3.22 1.65
N LEU A 78 -4.44 -4.24 1.32
CA LEU A 78 -4.87 -4.50 -0.06
C LEU A 78 -5.96 -3.55 -0.57
N VAL A 79 -6.77 -2.99 0.34
CA VAL A 79 -7.90 -2.10 0.01
C VAL A 79 -7.51 -0.62 0.07
N ALA A 80 -6.41 -0.28 0.76
CA ALA A 80 -5.84 1.06 0.69
C ALA A 80 -5.52 1.37 -0.79
N PRO A 81 -6.25 2.30 -1.43
CA PRO A 81 -6.00 2.58 -2.83
C PRO A 81 -4.59 3.14 -2.93
N ASP A 82 -3.77 2.45 -3.72
CA ASP A 82 -2.47 2.92 -4.15
C ASP A 82 -2.64 4.36 -4.63
N SER A 83 -2.13 5.29 -3.82
CA SER A 83 -1.95 6.72 -4.08
C SER A 83 -2.62 7.26 -5.35
N ALA A 84 -3.94 7.46 -5.31
CA ALA A 84 -4.57 8.32 -6.31
C ALA A 84 -3.77 9.64 -6.34
N PRO A 85 -3.33 10.12 -7.52
CA PRO A 85 -2.55 11.35 -7.58
C PRO A 85 -3.31 12.45 -6.84
N SER A 86 -2.63 13.24 -6.02
CA SER A 86 -3.29 14.34 -5.34
C SER A 86 -3.98 15.25 -6.35
N VAL A 87 -5.05 15.93 -5.93
CA VAL A 87 -5.75 16.91 -6.77
C VAL A 87 -4.77 17.91 -7.40
N GLU A 88 -3.77 18.33 -6.62
CA GLU A 88 -2.67 19.20 -7.07
C GLU A 88 -1.87 18.58 -8.22
N ARG A 89 -1.51 17.28 -8.14
CA ARG A 89 -0.82 16.57 -9.22
C ARG A 89 -1.69 16.49 -10.49
N HIS A 90 -2.99 16.25 -10.34
CA HIS A 90 -3.92 16.27 -11.47
C HIS A 90 -4.01 17.64 -12.15
N VAL A 91 -4.12 18.72 -11.36
CA VAL A 91 -4.16 20.09 -11.88
C VAL A 91 -2.85 20.45 -12.56
N ALA A 92 -1.70 20.14 -11.95
CA ALA A 92 -0.38 20.39 -12.52
C ALA A 92 -0.18 19.65 -13.86
N ALA A 93 -0.54 18.36 -13.93
CA ALA A 93 -0.46 17.57 -15.16
C ALA A 93 -1.37 18.15 -16.26
N ARG A 94 -2.60 18.57 -15.92
CA ARG A 94 -3.52 19.20 -16.87
C ARG A 94 -2.97 20.52 -17.41
N GLN A 95 -2.39 21.36 -16.56
CA GLN A 95 -1.74 22.61 -16.97
C GLN A 95 -0.52 22.36 -17.87
N GLN A 96 0.30 21.37 -17.55
CA GLN A 96 1.45 20.97 -18.38
C GLN A 96 0.99 20.51 -19.77
N LEU A 97 -0.06 19.69 -19.83
CA LEU A 97 -0.64 19.23 -21.09
C LEU A 97 -1.20 20.41 -21.91
N GLN A 98 -1.93 21.33 -21.28
CA GLN A 98 -2.46 22.52 -21.96
C GLN A 98 -1.35 23.38 -22.56
N ARG A 99 -0.23 23.57 -21.85
CA ARG A 99 0.93 24.30 -22.40
C ARG A 99 1.53 23.59 -23.61
N LEU A 100 1.69 22.27 -23.54
CA LEU A 100 2.22 21.49 -24.66
C LEU A 100 1.32 21.59 -25.89
N VAL A 101 -0.01 21.48 -25.71
CA VAL A 101 -0.99 21.63 -26.80
C VAL A 101 -0.88 23.00 -27.44
N ALA A 102 -0.83 24.07 -26.64
CA ALA A 102 -0.67 25.43 -27.16
C ALA A 102 0.63 25.62 -27.95
N LEU A 103 1.75 25.07 -27.47
CA LEU A 103 3.03 25.11 -28.21
C LEU A 103 2.92 24.37 -29.54
N LEU A 104 2.35 23.16 -29.55
CA LEU A 104 2.14 22.41 -30.78
C LEU A 104 1.24 23.20 -31.75
N GLU A 105 0.16 23.83 -31.26
CA GLU A 105 -0.75 24.67 -32.04
C GLU A 105 -0.10 25.92 -32.64
N ALA A 106 0.94 26.47 -32.01
CA ALA A 106 1.72 27.57 -32.54
C ALA A 106 2.75 27.14 -33.60
N MET A 107 3.18 25.86 -33.59
CA MET A 107 4.17 25.37 -34.56
C MET A 107 3.64 25.40 -36.00
N PRO A 108 4.52 25.66 -36.99
CA PRO A 108 4.19 25.49 -38.40
C PRO A 108 3.67 24.07 -38.69
N ARG A 109 2.65 23.96 -39.56
CA ARG A 109 1.92 22.69 -39.82
C ARG A 109 2.85 21.51 -40.14
N LYS A 110 3.84 21.69 -41.02
CA LYS A 110 4.79 20.63 -41.38
C LYS A 110 5.66 20.18 -40.20
N ARG A 111 6.09 21.12 -39.35
CA ARG A 111 6.88 20.84 -38.15
C ARG A 111 6.06 20.04 -37.13
N ARG A 112 4.83 20.49 -36.85
CA ARG A 112 3.90 19.78 -35.98
C ARG A 112 3.62 18.37 -36.48
N HIS A 113 3.40 18.21 -37.79
CA HIS A 113 3.10 16.90 -38.37
C HIS A 113 4.27 15.92 -38.19
N ALA A 114 5.50 16.35 -38.49
CA ALA A 114 6.70 15.55 -38.26
C ALA A 114 6.85 15.15 -36.77
N PHE A 115 6.63 16.11 -35.85
CA PHE A 115 6.70 15.84 -34.42
C PHE A 115 5.67 14.79 -33.96
N LEU A 116 4.41 14.90 -34.40
CA LEU A 116 3.36 13.95 -34.05
C LEU A 116 3.68 12.54 -34.57
N LEU A 117 4.11 12.41 -35.82
CA LEU A 117 4.45 11.11 -36.42
C LEU A 117 5.58 10.41 -35.66
N VAL A 118 6.62 11.14 -35.27
CA VAL A 118 7.75 10.58 -34.53
C VAL A 118 7.40 10.32 -33.06
N ARG A 119 6.87 11.31 -32.34
CA ARG A 119 6.79 11.26 -30.87
C ARG A 119 5.50 10.66 -30.35
N ILE A 120 4.41 10.76 -31.11
CA ILE A 120 3.10 10.25 -30.71
C ILE A 120 2.81 8.93 -31.42
N HIS A 121 3.08 8.86 -32.72
CA HIS A 121 2.83 7.64 -33.51
C HIS A 121 4.03 6.69 -33.59
N GLY A 122 5.22 7.10 -33.11
CA GLY A 122 6.39 6.24 -32.99
C GLY A 122 7.07 5.88 -34.32
N LEU A 123 6.82 6.62 -35.41
CA LEU A 123 7.47 6.38 -36.69
C LEU A 123 8.96 6.76 -36.62
N SER A 124 9.79 6.03 -37.35
CA SER A 124 11.19 6.42 -37.57
C SER A 124 11.30 7.66 -38.46
N TYR A 125 12.47 8.28 -38.50
CA TYR A 125 12.70 9.43 -39.39
C TYR A 125 12.55 9.05 -40.86
N ALA A 126 13.04 7.86 -41.26
CA ALA A 126 12.86 7.31 -42.61
C ALA A 126 11.38 7.09 -42.96
N GLN A 127 10.60 6.49 -42.05
CA GLN A 127 9.16 6.29 -42.26
C GLN A 127 8.40 7.61 -42.36
N THR A 128 8.76 8.58 -41.51
CA THR A 128 8.15 9.91 -41.51
C THR A 128 8.51 10.68 -42.78
N ALA A 129 9.77 10.60 -43.22
CA ALA A 129 10.26 11.19 -44.46
C ALA A 129 9.50 10.65 -45.68
N ALA A 130 9.32 9.32 -45.76
CA ALA A 130 8.51 8.69 -46.79
C ALA A 130 7.04 9.13 -46.72
N HIS A 131 6.45 9.19 -45.53
CA HIS A 131 5.05 9.60 -45.32
C HIS A 131 4.80 11.07 -45.71
N MET A 132 5.79 11.94 -45.49
CA MET A 132 5.69 13.37 -45.76
C MET A 132 6.28 13.79 -47.12
N GLU A 133 6.80 12.83 -47.89
CA GLU A 133 7.46 13.04 -49.19
C GLU A 133 8.60 14.08 -49.13
N ILE A 134 9.42 14.02 -48.08
CA ILE A 134 10.59 14.88 -47.88
C ILE A 134 11.81 14.05 -47.46
N SER A 135 13.00 14.66 -47.42
CA SER A 135 14.22 13.96 -47.00
C SER A 135 14.27 13.72 -45.49
N GLU A 136 14.97 12.66 -45.06
CA GLU A 136 15.22 12.40 -43.63
C GLU A 136 15.93 13.59 -42.94
N LYS A 137 16.81 14.27 -43.67
CA LYS A 137 17.47 15.50 -43.18
C LYS A 137 16.48 16.64 -42.92
N ALA A 138 15.44 16.76 -43.74
CA ALA A 138 14.37 17.73 -43.49
C ALA A 138 13.53 17.36 -42.26
N ILE A 139 13.30 16.06 -42.02
CA ILE A 139 12.65 15.56 -40.79
C ILE A 139 13.50 15.88 -39.57
N GLU A 140 14.81 15.60 -39.61
CA GLU A 140 15.73 15.93 -38.52
C GLU A 140 15.70 17.42 -38.18
N HIS A 141 15.71 18.28 -39.21
CA HIS A 141 15.59 19.73 -39.03
C HIS A 141 14.25 20.12 -38.37
N HIS A 142 13.13 19.58 -38.85
CA HIS A 142 11.82 19.82 -38.25
C HIS A 142 11.76 19.35 -36.79
N MET A 143 12.31 18.17 -36.48
CA MET A 143 12.35 17.62 -35.13
C MET A 143 13.20 18.47 -34.20
N THR A 144 14.36 18.94 -34.65
CA THR A 144 15.24 19.82 -33.88
C THR A 144 14.51 21.10 -33.51
N ARG A 145 13.86 21.75 -34.49
CA ARG A 145 13.09 22.98 -34.24
C ARG A 145 11.89 22.72 -33.33
N ALA A 146 11.16 21.61 -33.51
CA ALA A 146 10.02 21.26 -32.66
C ALA A 146 10.43 21.03 -31.20
N LEU A 147 11.59 20.40 -30.96
CA LEU A 147 12.11 20.21 -29.60
C LEU A 147 12.52 21.53 -28.96
N LEU A 148 13.09 22.47 -29.71
CA LEU A 148 13.41 23.82 -29.22
C LEU A 148 12.13 24.61 -28.86
N ASP A 149 11.09 24.52 -29.69
CA ASP A 149 9.79 25.12 -29.42
C ASP A 149 9.18 24.54 -28.12
N CYS A 150 9.23 23.22 -27.94
CA CYS A 150 8.76 22.53 -26.72
C CYS A 150 9.59 22.86 -25.47
N ALA A 151 10.89 23.10 -25.63
CA ALA A 151 11.80 23.45 -24.54
C ALA A 151 11.70 24.94 -24.13
N GLY A 152 10.85 25.73 -24.79
CA GLY A 152 10.67 27.16 -24.48
C GLY A 152 11.76 28.08 -25.04
N TYR A 153 12.61 27.57 -25.94
CA TYR A 153 13.66 28.36 -26.61
C TYR A 153 13.19 28.95 -27.96
N GLY A 154 11.95 28.67 -28.37
CA GLY A 154 11.37 29.08 -29.66
C GLY A 154 10.73 30.47 -29.67
N GLY A 155 11.47 31.49 -29.24
CA GLY A 155 11.13 32.90 -29.45
C GLY A 155 12.16 33.56 -30.34
N GLY A 156 11.96 33.50 -31.66
CA GLY A 156 12.80 34.25 -32.62
C GLY A 156 13.13 33.46 -33.87
N THR A 157 12.41 33.76 -34.94
CA THR A 157 12.94 34.05 -36.29
C THR A 157 11.74 34.34 -37.18
N ASP A 158 11.37 35.62 -37.28
CA ASP A 158 11.29 36.30 -38.58
C ASP A 158 12.51 37.23 -38.65
#